data_AF-A0A8W8MLD8-F1
#
_entry.id   AF-A0A8W8MLD8-F1
#
_cell.length_a   1.000
_cell.length_b   1.000
_cell.length_c   1.000
_cell.angle_alpha   90.00
_cell.angle_beta   90.00
_cell.angle_gamma   90.00
#
_symmetry.space_group_name_H-M   'P 1'
#
loop_
_entity.id
_entity.type
_entity.pdbx_description
1 polymer ?
#
loop_
_entity_poly.entity_id
_entity_poly.type
_entity_poly.pdbx_seq_one_letter_code
_entity_poly.pdbx_strand_id
1 'polypeptide(L)'
;MNGQDKAFTKGVLSHISTIFRTGDVTFIWTPSPSASFYDIKITRDKTEDRDWIRVQETKYTVRNSLLYDVIKINFKAYGLMIESTMIYKVSKARIQIGDPVNISWTAAFFPITGQYYVYHTYKVNKPIFQLQNEGILYGGHNVSNKYRYITRPYNSVNISFEIRHTTVDDAGYYAGGPTADSAWSGGGVVLIVSGKPMRSSIEGNYSIMVETVSKITCSSKSTSAPDYYTKLVTLTYTWFVNDTKIDGELNQTLSLKVTKGIMYNKYSCTATEEDLVSDQSYTVQINPLCKVLNYA
;
A
#
# COMPACT_ATOMS: atom_id res chain seq x y z
N MET A 1 -7.28 0.69 -32.27
CA MET A 1 -8.64 0.91 -31.76
C MET A 1 -8.56 1.00 -30.24
N ASN A 2 -8.89 2.16 -29.68
CA ASN A 2 -8.65 2.48 -28.26
C ASN A 2 -9.60 1.68 -27.36
N GLY A 3 -9.03 0.75 -26.59
CA GLY A 3 -9.74 -0.16 -25.70
C GLY A 3 -10.24 0.57 -24.45
N GLN A 4 -11.55 0.72 -24.36
CA GLN A 4 -12.21 1.45 -23.30
C GLN A 4 -12.63 0.53 -22.16
N ASP A 5 -11.93 0.55 -21.02
CA ASP A 5 -12.42 -0.05 -19.76
C ASP A 5 -13.87 0.39 -19.51
N LYS A 6 -14.82 -0.53 -19.66
CA LYS A 6 -16.22 -0.28 -19.26
C LYS A 6 -16.35 -0.45 -17.75
N ALA A 7 -15.91 0.56 -17.02
CA ALA A 7 -16.55 0.94 -15.77
C ALA A 7 -17.97 1.45 -16.11
N PHE A 8 -18.93 1.28 -15.19
CA PHE A 8 -20.29 1.78 -15.39
C PHE A 8 -20.29 3.31 -15.57
N THR A 9 -20.33 3.75 -16.82
CA THR A 9 -20.49 5.15 -17.19
C THR A 9 -21.97 5.45 -17.34
N LYS A 10 -22.46 6.43 -16.56
CA LYS A 10 -23.75 7.08 -16.79
C LYS A 10 -23.43 8.53 -17.20
N GLY A 11 -23.73 8.91 -18.44
CA GLY A 11 -23.41 10.22 -19.03
C GLY A 11 -22.77 10.14 -20.43
N VAL A 12 -22.92 11.19 -21.26
CA VAL A 12 -22.44 11.24 -22.66
C VAL A 12 -20.90 11.24 -22.71
N LEU A 13 -20.35 10.13 -23.23
CA LEU A 13 -19.14 9.98 -24.07
C LEU A 13 -17.89 10.82 -23.77
N SER A 14 -17.50 10.94 -22.50
CA SER A 14 -16.08 11.09 -22.16
C SER A 14 -15.55 9.71 -21.78
N HIS A 15 -14.70 9.13 -22.64
CA HIS A 15 -13.96 7.92 -22.25
C HIS A 15 -13.06 8.29 -21.08
N ILE A 16 -13.25 7.60 -19.96
CA ILE A 16 -12.40 7.71 -18.78
C ILE A 16 -11.73 6.36 -18.53
N SER A 17 -10.46 6.42 -18.20
CA SER A 17 -9.61 5.29 -17.87
C SER A 17 -8.84 5.58 -16.59
N THR A 18 -8.25 4.54 -16.01
CA THR A 18 -7.45 4.66 -14.80
C THR A 18 -6.09 4.05 -15.01
N ILE A 19 -5.09 4.64 -14.37
CA ILE A 19 -3.72 4.13 -14.30
C ILE A 19 -3.34 4.00 -12.85
N PHE A 20 -2.91 2.82 -12.41
CA PHE A 20 -2.30 2.62 -11.09
C PHE A 20 -0.79 2.66 -11.21
N ARG A 21 -0.11 3.56 -10.50
CA ARG A 21 1.35 3.62 -10.45
C ARG A 21 1.82 3.96 -9.04
N THR A 22 2.72 3.14 -8.52
CA THR A 22 3.45 3.42 -7.26
C THR A 22 2.54 3.83 -6.09
N GLY A 23 1.38 3.18 -5.94
CA GLY A 23 0.43 3.48 -4.87
C GLY A 23 -0.59 4.58 -5.19
N ASP A 24 -0.48 5.24 -6.34
CA ASP A 24 -1.38 6.30 -6.78
C ASP A 24 -2.28 5.83 -7.92
N VAL A 25 -3.46 6.44 -8.01
CA VAL A 25 -4.41 6.22 -9.13
C VAL A 25 -4.59 7.51 -9.89
N THR A 26 -4.29 7.49 -11.18
CA THR A 26 -4.57 8.59 -12.10
C THR A 26 -5.78 8.28 -12.95
N PHE A 27 -6.81 9.10 -12.84
CA PHE A 27 -7.94 9.12 -13.76
C PHE A 27 -7.57 9.95 -14.98
N ILE A 28 -7.86 9.44 -16.17
CA ILE A 28 -7.57 10.12 -17.44
C ILE A 28 -8.83 10.08 -18.29
N TRP A 29 -9.27 11.23 -18.78
CA TRP A 29 -10.43 11.34 -19.65
C TRP A 29 -10.09 11.96 -21.00
N THR A 30 -10.96 11.75 -21.97
CA THR A 30 -10.83 12.37 -23.29
C THR A 30 -11.19 13.86 -23.21
N PRO A 31 -10.38 14.77 -23.79
CA PRO A 31 -10.73 16.18 -23.83
C PRO A 31 -12.02 16.42 -24.60
N SER A 32 -12.87 17.29 -24.07
CA SER A 32 -14.00 17.87 -24.81
C SER A 32 -13.49 19.04 -25.68
N PRO A 33 -13.84 19.10 -26.98
CA PRO A 33 -13.37 20.14 -27.90
C PRO A 33 -13.68 21.57 -27.45
N SER A 34 -14.76 21.75 -26.68
CA SER A 34 -15.26 23.06 -26.26
C SER A 34 -14.93 23.41 -24.81
N ALA A 35 -14.21 22.55 -24.08
CA ALA A 35 -13.96 22.74 -22.66
C ALA A 35 -12.47 22.98 -22.37
N SER A 36 -12.16 24.18 -21.87
CA SER A 36 -10.82 24.51 -21.37
C SER A 36 -10.58 24.06 -19.92
N PHE A 37 -11.65 23.66 -19.23
CA PHE A 37 -11.63 23.26 -17.82
C PHE A 37 -12.62 22.14 -17.54
N TYR A 38 -12.34 21.38 -16.50
CA TYR A 38 -13.20 20.35 -15.94
C TYR A 38 -13.38 20.62 -14.46
N ASP A 39 -14.61 20.49 -13.97
CA ASP A 39 -14.89 20.47 -12.54
C ASP A 39 -14.96 19.01 -12.12
N ILE A 40 -14.19 18.64 -11.11
CA ILE A 40 -14.11 17.28 -10.57
C ILE A 40 -14.49 17.25 -9.09
N LYS A 41 -15.01 16.12 -8.65
CA LYS A 41 -15.31 15.84 -7.24
C LYS A 41 -14.95 14.41 -6.91
N ILE A 42 -14.11 14.21 -5.90
CA ILE A 42 -13.64 12.88 -5.49
C ILE A 42 -14.41 12.42 -4.26
N THR A 43 -14.81 11.15 -4.27
CA THR A 43 -15.26 10.43 -3.08
C THR A 43 -14.26 9.33 -2.78
N ARG A 44 -13.74 9.30 -1.56
CA ARG A 44 -12.84 8.27 -1.04
C ARG A 44 -13.62 7.46 -0.02
N ASP A 45 -13.95 6.22 -0.36
CA ASP A 45 -14.89 5.36 0.35
C ASP A 45 -16.25 6.05 0.57
N LYS A 46 -16.49 6.57 1.78
CA LYS A 46 -17.72 7.29 2.16
C LYS A 46 -17.53 8.80 2.29
N THR A 47 -16.28 9.28 2.17
CA THR A 47 -15.93 10.68 2.39
C THR A 47 -15.80 11.39 1.06
N GLU A 48 -16.74 12.30 0.80
CA GLU A 48 -16.71 13.15 -0.39
C GLU A 48 -15.97 14.46 -0.13
N ASP A 49 -15.23 14.95 -1.13
CA ASP A 49 -14.67 16.29 -1.10
C ASP A 49 -15.78 17.33 -0.91
N ARG A 50 -15.52 18.38 -0.14
CA ARG A 50 -16.51 19.43 0.14
C ARG A 50 -16.86 20.19 -1.14
N ASP A 51 -15.83 20.60 -1.85
CA ASP A 51 -15.93 21.48 -3.01
C ASP A 51 -15.55 20.77 -4.30
N TRP A 52 -16.09 21.27 -5.41
CA TRP A 52 -15.62 20.90 -6.74
C TRP A 52 -14.27 21.56 -7.00
N ILE A 53 -13.34 20.79 -7.56
CA ILE A 53 -12.01 21.27 -7.93
C ILE A 53 -12.01 21.53 -9.44
N ARG A 54 -11.53 22.70 -9.86
CA ARG A 54 -11.34 22.99 -11.28
C ARG A 54 -9.96 22.58 -11.74
N VAL A 55 -9.89 21.82 -12.82
CA VAL A 55 -8.64 21.37 -13.45
C VAL A 55 -8.64 21.73 -14.93
N GLN A 56 -7.47 22.10 -15.46
CA GLN A 56 -7.27 22.33 -16.90
C GLN A 56 -6.85 21.04 -17.62
N GLU A 57 -6.12 20.17 -16.91
CA GLU A 57 -5.64 18.92 -17.45
C GLU A 57 -6.78 17.89 -17.58
N THR A 58 -6.64 16.97 -18.53
CA THR A 58 -7.57 15.84 -18.70
C THR A 58 -7.21 14.63 -17.85
N LYS A 59 -6.53 14.88 -16.73
CA LYS A 59 -6.14 13.86 -15.78
C LYS A 59 -6.20 14.38 -14.35
N TYR A 60 -6.42 13.47 -13.41
CA TYR A 60 -6.36 13.77 -11.98
C TYR A 60 -5.81 12.58 -11.20
N THR A 61 -4.85 12.84 -10.31
CA THR A 61 -4.21 11.80 -9.51
C THR A 61 -4.67 11.85 -8.07
N VAL A 62 -5.19 10.72 -7.59
CA VAL A 62 -5.44 10.48 -6.17
C VAL A 62 -4.22 9.77 -5.59
N ARG A 63 -3.51 10.46 -4.70
CA ARG A 63 -2.32 9.93 -4.02
C ARG A 63 -2.69 8.93 -2.94
N ASN A 64 -1.76 8.02 -2.63
CA ASN A 64 -1.89 7.04 -1.53
C ASN A 64 -3.21 6.25 -1.62
N SER A 65 -3.57 5.82 -2.83
CA SER A 65 -4.85 5.15 -3.12
C SER A 65 -5.09 3.89 -2.28
N LEU A 66 -4.02 3.25 -1.79
CA LEU A 66 -4.08 2.08 -0.91
C LEU A 66 -4.78 2.33 0.44
N LEU A 67 -4.89 3.58 0.87
CA LEU A 67 -5.63 3.96 2.08
C LEU A 67 -7.15 3.78 1.94
N TYR A 68 -7.65 3.61 0.71
CA TYR A 68 -9.07 3.56 0.38
C TYR A 68 -9.41 2.22 -0.27
N ASP A 69 -10.65 1.77 -0.16
CA ASP A 69 -11.13 0.57 -0.85
C ASP A 69 -11.80 0.93 -2.18
N VAL A 70 -12.44 2.11 -2.22
CA VAL A 70 -13.11 2.62 -3.41
C VAL A 70 -12.82 4.11 -3.59
N ILE A 71 -12.48 4.49 -4.81
CA ILE A 71 -12.30 5.89 -5.23
C ILE A 71 -13.29 6.17 -6.35
N LYS A 72 -14.18 7.13 -6.14
CA LYS A 72 -15.14 7.60 -7.13
C LYS A 72 -14.70 8.99 -7.60
N ILE A 73 -14.71 9.20 -8.92
CA ILE A 73 -14.58 10.52 -9.53
C ILE A 73 -15.89 10.87 -10.22
N ASN A 74 -16.44 12.03 -9.87
CA ASN A 74 -17.45 12.71 -10.68
C ASN A 74 -16.72 13.83 -11.42
N PHE A 75 -16.98 13.99 -12.71
CA PHE A 75 -16.42 15.10 -13.47
C PHE A 75 -17.40 15.61 -14.51
N LYS A 76 -17.32 16.90 -14.79
CA LYS A 76 -18.06 17.56 -15.86
C LYS A 76 -17.18 18.58 -16.55
N ALA A 77 -17.35 18.70 -17.85
CA ALA A 77 -16.72 19.78 -18.59
C ALA A 77 -17.34 21.11 -18.15
N TYR A 78 -16.53 22.16 -18.05
CA TYR A 78 -17.00 23.45 -17.54
C TYR A 78 -18.16 24.00 -18.38
N GLY A 79 -19.21 24.48 -17.71
CA GLY A 79 -20.43 24.96 -18.34
C GLY A 79 -21.41 23.87 -18.79
N LEU A 80 -21.06 22.59 -18.68
CA LEU A 80 -21.98 21.48 -18.95
C LEU A 80 -22.69 21.02 -17.67
N MET A 81 -23.97 20.70 -17.81
CA MET A 81 -24.80 20.10 -16.73
C MET A 81 -24.62 18.58 -16.64
N ILE A 82 -23.99 17.95 -17.63
CA ILE A 82 -23.84 16.50 -17.70
C ILE A 82 -22.61 16.09 -16.90
N GLU A 83 -22.86 15.32 -15.84
CA GLU A 83 -21.82 14.71 -15.02
C GLU A 83 -21.55 13.29 -15.50
N SER A 84 -20.25 12.96 -15.59
CA SER A 84 -19.77 11.60 -15.79
C SER A 84 -19.19 11.07 -14.49
N THR A 85 -19.40 9.80 -14.23
CA THR A 85 -18.91 9.12 -13.02
C THR A 85 -18.05 7.93 -13.40
N MET A 86 -16.95 7.75 -12.68
CA MET A 86 -16.17 6.51 -12.68
C MET A 86 -15.90 6.05 -11.26
N ILE A 87 -15.98 4.74 -11.05
CA ILE A 87 -15.65 4.09 -9.79
C ILE A 87 -14.43 3.21 -10.02
N TYR A 88 -13.39 3.42 -9.22
CA TYR A 88 -12.20 2.60 -9.16
C TYR A 88 -12.19 1.83 -7.85
N LYS A 89 -12.11 0.49 -7.93
CA LYS A 89 -11.94 -0.38 -6.76
C LYS A 89 -10.44 -0.63 -6.56
N VAL A 90 -9.96 -0.37 -5.34
CA VAL A 90 -8.57 -0.60 -4.97
C VAL A 90 -8.45 -2.03 -4.43
N SER A 91 -8.20 -2.98 -5.32
CA SER A 91 -8.06 -4.39 -4.94
C SER A 91 -6.68 -4.64 -4.30
N LYS A 92 -6.67 -5.24 -3.11
CA LYS A 92 -5.48 -5.51 -2.31
C LYS A 92 -5.49 -6.98 -1.89
N ALA A 93 -4.35 -7.64 -1.91
CA ALA A 93 -4.12 -8.93 -1.28
C ALA A 93 -2.96 -8.78 -0.30
N ARG A 94 -3.07 -9.35 0.90
CA ARG A 94 -2.03 -9.31 1.92
C ARG A 94 -1.63 -10.74 2.28
N ILE A 95 -0.34 -10.98 2.41
CA ILE A 95 0.21 -12.29 2.74
C ILE A 95 1.50 -12.16 3.55
N GLN A 96 1.81 -13.14 4.40
CA GLN A 96 3.12 -13.23 5.05
C GLN A 96 4.14 -13.93 4.14
N ILE A 97 5.42 -13.61 4.34
CA ILE A 97 6.53 -14.25 3.60
C ILE A 97 6.45 -15.78 3.75
N GLY A 98 6.55 -16.48 2.63
CA GLY A 98 6.55 -17.95 2.56
C GLY A 98 5.18 -18.54 2.22
N ASP A 99 4.09 -17.86 2.58
CA ASP A 99 2.75 -18.38 2.35
C ASP A 99 2.32 -18.23 0.88
N PRO A 100 1.52 -19.16 0.34
CA PRO A 100 0.93 -19.04 -0.98
C PRO A 100 -0.25 -18.05 -0.98
N VAL A 101 -0.45 -17.35 -2.08
CA VAL A 101 -1.56 -16.40 -2.25
C VAL A 101 -2.23 -16.55 -3.60
N ASN A 102 -3.56 -16.47 -3.61
CA ASN A 102 -4.34 -16.42 -4.84
C ASN A 102 -4.67 -14.96 -5.17
N ILE A 103 -4.34 -14.55 -6.40
CA ILE A 103 -4.71 -13.25 -6.94
C ILE A 103 -5.73 -13.47 -8.05
N SER A 104 -6.78 -12.65 -8.05
CA SER A 104 -7.78 -12.69 -9.12
C SER A 104 -8.37 -11.33 -9.47
N TRP A 105 -8.70 -11.15 -10.75
CA TRP A 105 -9.48 -10.03 -11.25
C TRP A 105 -10.23 -10.38 -12.53
N THR A 106 -11.15 -9.51 -12.96
CA THR A 106 -11.92 -9.69 -14.20
C THR A 106 -11.32 -8.86 -15.33
N ALA A 107 -10.95 -9.50 -16.43
CA ALA A 107 -10.46 -8.86 -17.65
C ALA A 107 -11.61 -8.60 -18.63
N ALA A 108 -11.91 -7.33 -18.91
CA ALA A 108 -13.09 -6.94 -19.71
C ALA A 108 -13.00 -7.32 -21.20
N PHE A 109 -11.81 -7.52 -21.77
CA PHE A 109 -11.59 -7.74 -23.21
C PHE A 109 -11.06 -9.13 -23.57
N PHE A 110 -10.82 -9.98 -22.59
CA PHE A 110 -10.38 -11.35 -22.81
C PHE A 110 -11.59 -12.29 -22.80
N PRO A 111 -11.72 -13.26 -23.73
CA PRO A 111 -10.73 -13.71 -24.72
C PRO A 111 -10.85 -13.04 -26.10
N ILE A 112 -11.63 -11.96 -26.24
CA ILE A 112 -11.92 -11.32 -27.54
C ILE A 112 -10.63 -10.91 -28.28
N THR A 113 -9.60 -10.47 -27.56
CA THR A 113 -8.29 -10.09 -28.13
C THR A 113 -7.40 -11.28 -28.50
N GLY A 114 -7.80 -12.52 -28.20
CA GLY A 114 -7.07 -13.77 -28.47
C GLY A 114 -5.84 -14.01 -27.59
N GLN A 115 -5.24 -12.96 -27.04
CA GLN A 115 -4.09 -13.02 -26.14
C GLN A 115 -4.26 -12.06 -24.96
N TYR A 116 -3.77 -12.48 -23.79
CA TYR A 116 -3.74 -11.66 -22.58
C TYR A 116 -2.48 -11.95 -21.78
N TYR A 117 -1.71 -10.91 -21.47
CA TYR A 117 -0.48 -11.02 -20.70
C TYR A 117 -0.74 -10.59 -19.26
N VAL A 118 -0.26 -11.38 -18.31
CA VAL A 118 -0.21 -11.01 -16.89
C VAL A 118 1.16 -10.46 -16.56
N TYR A 119 1.20 -9.32 -15.88
CA TYR A 119 2.42 -8.64 -15.48
C TYR A 119 2.47 -8.47 -13.96
N HIS A 120 3.69 -8.56 -13.43
CA HIS A 120 4.05 -8.02 -12.14
C HIS A 120 4.73 -6.67 -12.33
N THR A 121 4.25 -5.69 -11.60
CA THR A 121 4.60 -4.30 -11.80
C THR A 121 4.98 -3.67 -10.48
N TYR A 122 6.27 -3.41 -10.30
CA TYR A 122 6.81 -2.72 -9.12
C TYR A 122 7.81 -1.64 -9.50
N LYS A 123 9.06 -2.02 -9.81
CA LYS A 123 10.09 -1.13 -10.37
C LYS A 123 10.16 -1.20 -11.90
N VAL A 124 9.74 -2.34 -12.45
CA VAL A 124 9.70 -2.66 -13.88
C VAL A 124 8.46 -3.51 -14.16
N ASN A 125 7.97 -3.48 -15.41
CA ASN A 125 6.95 -4.40 -15.87
C ASN A 125 7.60 -5.73 -16.24
N LYS A 126 7.34 -6.76 -15.44
CA LYS A 126 7.81 -8.12 -15.71
C LYS A 126 6.63 -8.97 -16.21
N PRO A 127 6.66 -9.48 -17.45
CA PRO A 127 5.66 -10.44 -17.89
C PRO A 127 5.83 -11.74 -17.10
N ILE A 128 4.72 -12.28 -16.62
CA ILE A 128 4.69 -13.53 -15.86
C ILE A 128 4.32 -14.67 -16.80
N PHE A 129 3.13 -14.60 -17.40
CA PHE A 129 2.67 -15.56 -18.39
C PHE A 129 1.67 -14.91 -19.34
N GLN A 130 1.50 -15.56 -20.48
CA GLN A 130 0.54 -15.23 -21.50
C GLN A 130 -0.57 -16.29 -21.50
N LEU A 131 -1.81 -15.83 -21.47
CA LEU A 131 -3.01 -16.64 -21.64
C LEU A 131 -3.41 -16.66 -23.11
N GLN A 132 -3.78 -17.84 -23.58
CA GLN A 132 -4.33 -18.12 -24.90
C GLN A 132 -5.58 -18.98 -24.73
N ASN A 133 -6.41 -19.08 -25.77
CA ASN A 133 -7.67 -19.83 -25.71
C ASN A 133 -7.49 -21.30 -25.26
N GLU A 134 -6.35 -21.90 -25.60
CA GLU A 134 -6.08 -23.33 -25.40
C GLU A 134 -5.11 -23.62 -24.25
N GLY A 135 -4.50 -22.59 -23.65
CA GLY A 135 -3.47 -22.80 -22.64
C GLY A 135 -2.72 -21.55 -22.20
N ILE A 136 -1.53 -21.80 -21.63
CA ILE A 136 -0.71 -20.78 -20.97
C ILE A 136 0.73 -20.95 -21.41
N LEU A 137 1.36 -19.83 -21.75
CA LEU A 137 2.79 -19.75 -22.03
C LEU A 137 3.46 -18.96 -20.92
N TYR A 138 4.32 -19.62 -20.15
CA TYR A 138 5.09 -18.99 -19.08
C TYR A 138 6.32 -18.26 -19.64
N GLY A 139 6.61 -17.06 -19.12
CA GLY A 139 7.61 -16.14 -19.67
C GLY A 139 9.08 -16.51 -19.42
N GLY A 140 9.40 -17.71 -18.94
CA GLY A 140 10.78 -18.13 -18.69
C GLY A 140 10.93 -19.43 -17.90
N HIS A 141 12.17 -19.88 -17.72
CA HIS A 141 12.49 -21.03 -16.88
C HIS A 141 12.02 -20.80 -15.43
N ASN A 142 11.42 -21.82 -14.82
CA ASN A 142 10.93 -21.85 -13.43
C ASN A 142 9.74 -20.93 -13.08
N VAL A 143 9.21 -20.13 -14.00
CA VAL A 143 8.04 -19.29 -13.71
C VAL A 143 6.82 -20.15 -13.35
N SER A 144 6.65 -21.33 -13.95
CA SER A 144 5.59 -22.29 -13.60
C SER A 144 5.74 -22.92 -12.21
N ASN A 145 6.95 -22.91 -11.63
CA ASN A 145 7.17 -23.35 -10.25
C ASN A 145 6.73 -22.29 -9.25
N LYS A 146 6.79 -21.01 -9.67
CA LYS A 146 6.40 -19.84 -8.88
C LYS A 146 4.92 -19.50 -9.01
N TYR A 147 4.37 -19.56 -10.22
CA TYR A 147 3.01 -19.14 -10.54
C TYR A 147 2.20 -20.31 -11.10
N ARG A 148 1.04 -20.59 -10.50
CA ARG A 148 0.10 -21.61 -10.99
C ARG A 148 -1.23 -20.97 -11.36
N TYR A 149 -1.60 -21.00 -12.63
CA TYR A 149 -2.90 -20.50 -13.06
C TYR A 149 -4.03 -21.46 -12.70
N ILE A 150 -5.14 -20.90 -12.21
CA ILE A 150 -6.24 -21.66 -11.57
C ILE A 150 -7.47 -21.72 -12.46
N THR A 151 -7.88 -20.61 -13.10
CA THR A 151 -9.18 -20.56 -13.78
C THR A 151 -9.29 -21.56 -14.95
N ARG A 152 -10.48 -22.15 -15.11
CA ARG A 152 -10.87 -22.89 -16.33
C ARG A 152 -12.28 -22.47 -16.76
N PRO A 153 -12.59 -22.48 -18.07
CA PRO A 153 -11.66 -22.68 -19.20
C PRO A 153 -10.62 -21.54 -19.32
N TYR A 154 -9.53 -21.76 -20.08
CA TYR A 154 -8.45 -20.77 -20.20
C TYR A 154 -8.88 -19.46 -20.87
N ASN A 155 -10.00 -19.47 -21.59
CA ASN A 155 -10.59 -18.32 -22.24
C ASN A 155 -11.61 -17.57 -21.33
N SER A 156 -11.56 -17.78 -20.02
CA SER A 156 -12.43 -17.08 -19.05
C SER A 156 -12.00 -15.64 -18.82
N VAL A 157 -12.98 -14.73 -18.69
CA VAL A 157 -12.76 -13.33 -18.25
C VAL A 157 -12.18 -13.25 -16.84
N ASN A 158 -12.33 -14.29 -16.01
CA ASN A 158 -11.80 -14.30 -14.65
C ASN A 158 -10.34 -14.79 -14.66
N ILE A 159 -9.42 -13.86 -14.44
CA ILE A 159 -8.00 -14.16 -14.36
C ILE A 159 -7.69 -14.51 -12.91
N SER A 160 -7.26 -15.74 -12.64
CA SER A 160 -6.88 -16.17 -11.29
C SER A 160 -5.68 -17.10 -11.30
N PHE A 161 -4.72 -16.85 -10.42
CA PHE A 161 -3.53 -17.66 -10.25
C PHE A 161 -3.00 -17.58 -8.82
N GLU A 162 -2.25 -18.61 -8.45
CA GLU A 162 -1.52 -18.73 -7.20
C GLU A 162 -0.07 -18.25 -7.40
N ILE A 163 0.46 -17.55 -6.41
CA ILE A 163 1.89 -17.27 -6.23
C ILE A 163 2.38 -18.13 -5.08
N ARG A 164 3.39 -18.97 -5.31
CA ARG A 164 3.95 -19.91 -4.34
C ARG A 164 5.17 -19.31 -3.63
N HIS A 165 5.37 -19.68 -2.36
CA HIS A 165 6.53 -19.29 -1.55
C HIS A 165 6.83 -17.79 -1.67
N THR A 166 5.91 -16.95 -1.24
CA THR A 166 5.99 -15.50 -1.45
C THR A 166 7.19 -14.87 -0.75
N THR A 167 7.75 -13.85 -1.38
CA THR A 167 8.89 -13.06 -0.91
C THR A 167 8.59 -11.58 -1.08
N VAL A 168 9.36 -10.69 -0.46
CA VAL A 168 9.19 -9.24 -0.61
C VAL A 168 9.30 -8.76 -2.06
N ASP A 169 10.03 -9.50 -2.91
CA ASP A 169 10.18 -9.19 -4.35
C ASP A 169 8.92 -9.49 -5.16
N ASP A 170 8.02 -10.33 -4.64
CA ASP A 170 6.73 -10.61 -5.26
C ASP A 170 5.71 -9.49 -5.00
N ALA A 171 5.95 -8.63 -4.01
CA ALA A 171 5.06 -7.53 -3.71
C ALA A 171 5.01 -6.52 -4.87
N GLY A 172 3.86 -5.90 -5.09
CA GLY A 172 3.66 -4.99 -6.21
C GLY A 172 2.25 -5.06 -6.80
N TYR A 173 2.08 -4.44 -7.95
CA TYR A 173 0.81 -4.43 -8.67
C TYR A 173 0.77 -5.55 -9.71
N TYR A 174 -0.28 -6.36 -9.68
CA TYR A 174 -0.54 -7.42 -10.63
C TYR A 174 -1.73 -7.03 -11.49
N ALA A 175 -1.51 -6.93 -12.78
CA ALA A 175 -2.53 -6.58 -13.75
C ALA A 175 -2.16 -7.22 -15.09
N GLY A 176 -3.05 -7.09 -16.06
CA GLY A 176 -2.79 -7.64 -17.37
C GLY A 176 -3.56 -6.97 -18.48
N GLY A 177 -3.17 -7.32 -19.69
CA GLY A 177 -3.82 -6.85 -20.89
C GLY A 177 -3.06 -7.29 -22.14
N PRO A 178 -3.46 -6.84 -23.32
CA PRO A 178 -2.83 -7.23 -24.58
C PRO A 178 -1.40 -6.70 -24.73
N THR A 179 -1.01 -5.66 -23.99
CA THR A 179 0.32 -5.02 -24.06
C THR A 179 0.87 -4.68 -22.66
N ALA A 180 2.17 -4.40 -22.56
CA ALA A 180 2.76 -3.95 -21.30
C ALA A 180 2.18 -2.62 -20.80
N ASP A 181 1.79 -1.72 -21.70
CA ASP A 181 1.15 -0.45 -21.32
C ASP A 181 -0.24 -0.66 -20.70
N SER A 182 -0.99 -1.63 -21.22
CA SER A 182 -2.32 -1.97 -20.68
C SER A 182 -2.25 -2.58 -19.27
N ALA A 183 -1.09 -3.10 -18.84
CA ALA A 183 -0.91 -3.60 -17.49
C ALA A 183 -0.95 -2.48 -16.42
N TRP A 184 -0.76 -1.23 -16.83
CA TRP A 184 -0.93 -0.09 -15.92
C TRP A 184 -2.37 0.36 -15.82
N SER A 185 -3.19 0.03 -16.81
CA SER A 185 -4.62 0.34 -16.84
C SER A 185 -5.35 -0.47 -15.79
N GLY A 186 -6.36 0.15 -15.16
CA GLY A 186 -6.98 -0.33 -13.92
C GLY A 186 -7.53 -1.77 -13.93
N GLY A 187 -7.92 -2.24 -12.75
CA GLY A 187 -8.56 -3.54 -12.57
C GLY A 187 -7.64 -4.66 -12.09
N GLY A 188 -6.37 -4.37 -11.80
CA GLY A 188 -5.46 -5.31 -11.16
C GLY A 188 -5.60 -5.38 -9.64
N VAL A 189 -4.64 -6.07 -9.01
CA VAL A 189 -4.57 -6.29 -7.56
C VAL A 189 -3.18 -5.90 -7.06
N VAL A 190 -3.12 -5.14 -5.97
CA VAL A 190 -1.85 -4.88 -5.28
C VAL A 190 -1.60 -6.00 -4.28
N LEU A 191 -0.51 -6.74 -4.47
CA LEU A 191 -0.01 -7.69 -3.47
C LEU A 191 0.89 -6.96 -2.48
N ILE A 192 0.51 -7.02 -1.21
CA ILE A 192 1.28 -6.60 -0.05
C ILE A 192 1.87 -7.86 0.58
N VAL A 193 3.19 -7.91 0.69
CA VAL A 193 3.90 -8.99 1.40
C VAL A 193 4.38 -8.43 2.72
N SER A 194 3.79 -8.91 3.80
CA SER A 194 4.06 -8.46 5.17
C SER A 194 5.38 -9.04 5.66
N GLY A 195 6.26 -8.16 6.11
CA GLY A 195 7.55 -8.51 6.69
C GLY A 195 7.59 -8.16 8.17
N LYS A 196 8.29 -8.97 8.97
CA LYS A 196 8.51 -8.68 10.39
C LYS A 196 9.27 -7.35 10.51
N PRO A 197 8.80 -6.36 11.27
CA PRO A 197 9.51 -5.08 11.39
C PRO A 197 10.93 -5.29 11.91
N MET A 198 11.85 -4.40 11.52
CA MET A 198 13.24 -4.47 11.96
C MET A 198 13.33 -4.46 13.49
N ARG A 199 14.36 -5.11 14.04
CA ARG A 199 14.67 -5.02 15.47
C ARG A 199 14.68 -3.55 15.90
N SER A 200 13.92 -3.25 16.94
CA SER A 200 13.77 -1.89 17.41
C SER A 200 15.05 -1.37 18.06
N SER A 201 15.31 -0.07 17.95
CA SER A 201 16.36 0.65 18.67
C SER A 201 15.75 1.66 19.63
N ILE A 202 16.40 1.87 20.78
CA ILE A 202 16.01 2.94 21.71
C ILE A 202 17.01 4.08 21.55
N GLU A 203 16.48 5.29 21.47
CA GLU A 203 17.22 6.54 21.36
C GLU A 203 16.73 7.51 22.44
N GLY A 204 17.62 8.37 22.92
CA GLY A 204 17.27 9.37 23.93
C GLY A 204 18.47 9.77 24.78
N ASN A 205 18.24 10.68 25.72
CA ASN A 205 19.26 11.01 26.71
C ASN A 205 19.17 10.01 27.88
N TYR A 206 20.26 9.28 28.11
CA TYR A 206 20.36 8.32 29.21
C TYR A 206 20.87 8.94 30.51
N SER A 207 21.46 10.13 30.48
CA SER A 207 22.04 10.80 31.66
C SER A 207 21.24 12.04 32.02
N ILE A 208 20.36 11.93 33.01
CA ILE A 208 19.34 12.94 33.31
C ILE A 208 19.27 13.20 34.82
N MET A 209 19.03 14.45 35.20
CA MET A 209 18.91 14.87 36.61
C MET A 209 17.72 14.21 37.31
N VAL A 210 17.91 13.82 38.57
CA VAL A 210 16.82 13.35 39.44
C VAL A 210 15.73 14.42 39.55
N GLU A 211 14.47 13.99 39.68
CA GLU A 211 13.24 14.82 39.70
C GLU A 211 12.84 15.47 38.37
N THR A 212 13.54 15.17 37.28
CA THR A 212 13.14 15.59 35.93
C THR A 212 12.47 14.45 35.15
N VAL A 213 12.00 14.73 33.93
CA VAL A 213 11.36 13.75 33.04
C VAL A 213 12.35 13.32 31.95
N SER A 214 12.61 12.02 31.87
CA SER A 214 13.30 11.40 30.74
C SER A 214 12.31 11.06 29.64
N LYS A 215 12.72 11.25 28.40
CA LYS A 215 11.99 10.81 27.21
C LYS A 215 12.93 9.93 26.40
N ILE A 216 12.56 8.66 26.25
CA ILE A 216 13.24 7.72 25.38
C ILE A 216 12.28 7.31 24.28
N THR A 217 12.80 7.17 23.07
CA THR A 217 12.04 6.92 21.85
C THR A 217 12.44 5.57 21.29
N CYS A 218 11.47 4.71 21.03
CA CYS A 218 11.66 3.47 20.32
C CYS A 218 11.55 3.73 18.81
N SER A 219 12.46 3.18 18.01
CA SER A 219 12.50 3.36 16.57
C SER A 219 12.57 2.01 15.89
N SER A 220 11.74 1.80 14.87
CA SER A 220 11.77 0.63 14.00
C SER A 220 11.32 0.99 12.59
N LYS A 221 11.48 0.06 11.65
CA LYS A 221 11.08 0.21 10.24
C LYS A 221 10.32 -1.02 9.80
N SER A 222 9.21 -0.81 9.10
CA SER A 222 8.53 -1.86 8.35
C SER A 222 9.48 -2.49 7.34
N THR A 223 9.43 -3.81 7.22
CA THR A 223 10.13 -4.56 6.16
C THR A 223 9.16 -5.14 5.14
N SER A 224 7.87 -4.79 5.25
CA SER A 224 6.85 -5.15 4.27
C SER A 224 7.19 -4.56 2.90
N ALA A 225 6.53 -5.06 1.88
CA ALA A 225 6.64 -4.53 0.53
C ALA A 225 5.24 -4.47 -0.10
N PRO A 226 4.99 -3.59 -1.08
CA PRO A 226 5.93 -2.70 -1.78
C PRO A 226 6.22 -1.37 -1.05
N ASP A 227 7.25 -0.62 -1.50
CA ASP A 227 7.70 0.65 -0.87
C ASP A 227 6.62 1.74 -0.78
N TYR A 228 5.65 1.72 -1.69
CA TYR A 228 4.53 2.67 -1.65
C TYR A 228 3.44 2.26 -0.64
N TYR A 229 3.45 1.01 -0.17
CA TYR A 229 2.66 0.59 0.98
C TYR A 229 3.38 0.90 2.29
N THR A 230 4.69 0.63 2.40
CA THR A 230 5.44 0.83 3.66
C THR A 230 5.42 2.27 4.17
N LYS A 231 5.34 3.25 3.26
CA LYS A 231 5.19 4.68 3.61
C LYS A 231 3.88 5.02 4.31
N LEU A 232 2.89 4.14 4.21
CA LEU A 232 1.55 4.30 4.79
C LEU A 232 1.40 3.55 6.12
N VAL A 233 2.38 2.73 6.49
CA VAL A 233 2.34 1.92 7.70
C VAL A 233 2.61 2.78 8.92
N THR A 234 1.75 2.64 9.93
CA THR A 234 1.98 3.16 11.27
C THR A 234 2.33 2.00 12.18
N LEU A 235 3.53 2.04 12.77
CA LEU A 235 3.96 1.07 13.77
C LEU A 235 3.41 1.44 15.14
N THR A 236 2.95 0.45 15.90
CA THR A 236 2.70 0.59 17.34
C THR A 236 3.88 0.03 18.11
N TYR A 237 4.05 0.48 19.36
CA TYR A 237 5.18 0.08 20.17
C TYR A 237 4.72 -0.61 21.44
N THR A 238 5.53 -1.48 22.00
CA THR A 238 5.30 -2.06 23.33
C THR A 238 6.58 -1.93 24.12
N TRP A 239 6.47 -1.32 25.29
CA TRP A 239 7.60 -1.10 26.18
C TRP A 239 7.67 -2.17 27.25
N PHE A 240 8.90 -2.45 27.68
CA PHE A 240 9.22 -3.40 28.73
C PHE A 240 10.13 -2.74 29.75
N VAL A 241 9.93 -3.08 31.02
CA VAL A 241 10.82 -2.75 32.13
C VAL A 241 11.20 -4.05 32.84
N ASN A 242 12.49 -4.34 32.91
CA ASN A 242 13.01 -5.60 33.45
C ASN A 242 12.28 -6.81 32.84
N ASP A 243 12.14 -6.80 31.51
CA ASP A 243 11.46 -7.81 30.69
C ASP A 243 9.95 -7.98 30.99
N THR A 244 9.37 -7.10 31.82
CA THR A 244 7.94 -7.05 32.10
C THR A 244 7.29 -5.98 31.24
N LYS A 245 6.21 -6.33 30.54
CA LYS A 245 5.46 -5.40 29.68
C LYS A 245 4.88 -4.24 30.50
N ILE A 246 4.98 -3.02 29.97
CA ILE A 246 4.30 -1.84 30.50
C ILE A 246 2.92 -1.77 29.85
N ASP A 247 1.87 -2.01 30.64
CA ASP A 247 0.50 -2.03 30.12
C ASP A 247 0.01 -0.62 29.73
N GLY A 248 -0.69 -0.54 28.60
CA GLY A 248 -1.29 0.69 28.09
C GLY A 248 -0.34 1.66 27.37
N GLU A 249 0.98 1.42 27.40
CA GLU A 249 1.93 2.27 26.69
C GLU A 249 2.19 1.76 25.27
N LEU A 250 1.52 2.37 24.30
CA LEU A 250 1.64 2.05 22.88
C LEU A 250 2.41 3.13 22.08
N ASN A 251 2.79 4.22 22.74
CA ASN A 251 3.45 5.32 22.06
C ASN A 251 4.90 5.00 21.72
N GLN A 252 5.36 5.63 20.65
CA GLN A 252 6.76 5.58 20.24
C GLN A 252 7.69 6.12 21.33
N THR A 253 7.24 7.09 22.12
CA THR A 253 8.03 7.76 23.16
C THR A 253 7.51 7.41 24.53
N LEU A 254 8.38 6.85 25.38
CA LEU A 254 8.11 6.59 26.78
C LEU A 254 8.63 7.76 27.63
N SER A 255 7.75 8.34 28.44
CA SER A 255 8.07 9.42 29.37
C SER A 255 8.17 8.89 30.79
N LEU A 256 9.33 9.09 31.43
CA LEU A 256 9.65 8.50 32.73
C LEU A 256 10.06 9.59 33.73
N LYS A 257 9.52 9.55 34.95
CA LYS A 257 10.01 10.39 36.04
C LYS A 257 11.32 9.82 36.57
N VAL A 258 12.40 10.60 36.55
CA VAL A 258 13.72 10.17 36.99
C VAL A 258 13.80 10.16 38.51
N THR A 259 13.92 8.97 39.09
CA THR A 259 14.18 8.74 40.51
C THR A 259 15.55 8.07 40.68
N LYS A 260 16.11 8.07 41.89
CA LYS A 260 17.39 7.39 42.16
C LYS A 260 17.33 5.90 41.81
N GLY A 261 16.19 5.25 41.99
CA GLY A 261 16.00 3.82 41.71
C GLY A 261 15.92 3.47 40.22
N ILE A 262 15.78 4.45 39.32
CA ILE A 262 15.61 4.19 37.89
C ILE A 262 16.83 3.52 37.25
N MET A 263 18.01 3.64 37.86
CA MET A 263 19.25 3.01 37.40
C MET A 263 19.17 1.47 37.36
N TYR A 264 18.30 0.87 38.18
CA TYR A 264 18.12 -0.57 38.23
C TYR A 264 17.16 -1.09 37.15
N ASN A 265 16.39 -0.20 36.53
CA ASN A 265 15.44 -0.56 35.50
C ASN A 265 16.13 -0.70 34.15
N LYS A 266 15.88 -1.83 33.48
CA LYS A 266 16.28 -2.09 32.10
C LYS A 266 15.07 -1.90 31.20
N TYR A 267 15.16 -0.93 30.29
CA TYR A 267 14.10 -0.62 29.34
C TYR A 267 14.39 -1.25 27.99
N SER A 268 13.39 -1.89 27.40
CA SER A 268 13.44 -2.40 26.03
C SER A 268 12.08 -2.20 25.36
N CYS A 269 12.04 -2.33 24.04
CA CYS A 269 10.80 -2.15 23.28
C CYS A 269 10.71 -3.11 22.09
N THR A 270 9.49 -3.40 21.67
CA THR A 270 9.17 -4.02 20.37
C THR A 270 8.33 -3.05 19.55
N ALA A 271 8.37 -3.21 18.23
CA ALA A 271 7.50 -2.52 17.29
C ALA A 271 6.58 -3.54 16.62
N THR A 272 5.33 -3.16 16.39
CA THR A 272 4.32 -4.03 15.82
C THR A 272 3.73 -3.38 14.58
N GLU A 273 3.72 -4.13 13.49
CA GLU A 273 2.99 -3.82 12.26
C GLU A 273 1.83 -4.80 12.15
N GLU A 274 0.61 -4.32 12.38
CA GLU A 274 -0.59 -5.17 12.47
C GLU A 274 -0.39 -6.29 13.51
N ASP A 275 -0.18 -7.53 13.07
CA ASP A 275 0.03 -8.71 13.91
C ASP A 275 1.50 -9.18 13.95
N LEU A 276 2.40 -8.49 13.24
CA LEU A 276 3.81 -8.83 13.17
C LEU A 276 4.65 -8.00 14.15
N VAL A 277 5.18 -8.66 15.17
CA VAL A 277 6.02 -8.05 16.21
C VAL A 277 7.49 -8.16 15.83
N SER A 278 8.26 -7.08 15.97
CA SER A 278 9.71 -7.08 15.77
C SER A 278 10.45 -7.91 16.81
N ASP A 279 11.74 -8.16 16.58
CA ASP A 279 12.62 -8.54 17.67
C ASP A 279 12.69 -7.42 18.72
N GLN A 280 12.70 -7.81 19.99
CA GLN A 280 12.89 -6.89 21.10
C GLN A 280 14.23 -6.16 20.98
N SER A 281 14.22 -4.86 21.29
CA SER A 281 15.41 -4.04 21.29
C SER A 281 16.43 -4.52 22.32
N TYR A 282 17.68 -4.10 22.16
CA TYR A 282 18.63 -4.17 23.26
C TYR A 282 18.12 -3.33 24.44
N THR A 283 18.46 -3.75 25.65
CA THR A 283 18.06 -3.05 26.87
C THR A 283 18.93 -1.81 27.08
N VAL A 284 18.30 -0.72 27.52
CA VAL A 284 18.97 0.51 27.95
C VAL A 284 18.68 0.80 29.41
N GLN A 285 19.58 1.52 30.07
CA GLN A 285 19.41 1.98 31.45
C GLN A 285 19.55 3.50 31.50
N ILE A 286 18.80 4.13 32.40
CA ILE A 286 18.87 5.57 32.64
C ILE A 286 19.80 5.79 33.83
N ASN A 287 20.83 6.61 33.64
CA ASN A 287 21.76 7.03 34.66
C ASN A 287 21.29 8.35 35.32
N PRO A 288 20.80 8.32 36.57
CA PRO A 288 20.35 9.52 37.26
C PRO A 288 21.55 10.38 37.72
N LEU A 289 21.58 11.64 37.31
CA LEU A 289 22.56 12.62 37.78
C LEU A 289 22.06 13.28 39.08
N CYS A 290 22.88 13.25 40.13
CA CYS A 290 22.58 13.93 41.39
C CYS A 290 23.18 15.34 41.39
N LYS A 291 22.47 16.33 41.97
CA LYS A 291 23.10 17.62 42.31
C LYS A 291 24.09 17.36 43.45
N VAL A 292 25.35 17.74 43.25
CA VAL A 292 26.30 17.87 44.37
C VAL A 292 25.82 19.07 45.19
N LEU A 293 25.32 18.83 46.40
CA LEU A 293 25.06 19.91 47.35
C LEU A 293 26.43 20.36 47.88
N ASN A 294 26.94 21.46 47.35
CA ASN A 294 28.06 22.16 47.97
C ASN A 294 27.54 22.81 49.25
N TYR A 295 27.86 22.20 50.39
CA TYR A 295 27.72 22.86 51.68
C TYR A 295 28.92 23.80 51.83
N ALA A 296 28.68 25.10 51.67
CA ALA A 296 29.60 26.18 52.03
C ALA A 296 29.29 26.66 53.45
#